data_AF-A0A6P1EVD6-F1
#
_entry.id   AF-A0A6P1EVD6-F1
#
_cell.length_a   1.000
_cell.length_b   1.000
_cell.length_c   1.000
_cell.angle_alpha   90.00
_cell.angle_beta   90.00
_cell.angle_gamma   90.00
#
_symmetry.space_group_name_H-M   'P 1'
#
loop_
_entity.id
_entity.type
_entity.pdbx_description
1 polymer ?
#
loop_
_entity_poly.entity_id
_entity_poly.type
_entity_poly.pdbx_seq_one_letter_code
_entity_poly.pdbx_strand_id
1 'polypeptide(L)'
;MTSKHAEFEKEYMTWQYKLEKEASDWRKKIAAEALTQGSYQQGINWINKLKPKIDDSFPGGTLGAEINYLREIAEDARQDVMKQALSQKPKE
;
A
#
# COMPACT_ATOMS: atom_id res chain seq x y z
N MET A 1 20.07 -34.37 -1.28
CA MET A 1 19.21 -33.85 -0.19
C MET A 1 19.27 -32.35 -0.25
N THR A 2 18.19 -31.69 -0.64
CA THR A 2 18.05 -30.25 -0.45
C THR A 2 18.11 -30.00 1.06
N SER A 3 18.99 -29.10 1.50
CA SER A 3 19.10 -28.76 2.92
C SER A 3 17.75 -28.20 3.41
N LYS A 4 17.30 -28.57 4.61
CA LYS A 4 16.09 -27.99 5.23
C LYS A 4 16.09 -26.45 5.22
N HIS A 5 17.28 -25.84 5.21
CA HIS A 5 17.45 -24.39 5.08
C HIS A 5 17.01 -23.85 3.71
N ALA A 6 17.31 -24.56 2.63
CA ALA A 6 16.95 -24.12 1.28
C ALA A 6 15.44 -24.26 1.00
N GLU A 7 14.77 -25.22 1.63
CA GLU A 7 13.30 -25.35 1.57
C GLU A 7 12.62 -24.22 2.33
N PHE A 8 13.08 -23.91 3.55
CA PHE A 8 12.58 -22.77 4.33
C PHE A 8 12.78 -21.44 3.60
N GLU A 9 13.97 -21.18 3.03
CA GLU A 9 14.26 -19.94 2.29
C GLU A 9 13.32 -19.78 1.09
N LYS A 10 13.11 -20.86 0.33
CA LYS A 10 12.18 -20.86 -0.81
C LYS A 10 10.75 -20.56 -0.37
N GLU A 11 10.28 -21.17 0.72
CA GLU A 11 8.95 -20.92 1.27
C GLU A 11 8.78 -19.46 1.70
N TYR A 12 9.77 -18.93 2.44
CA TYR A 12 9.78 -17.55 2.89
C TYR A 12 9.76 -16.55 1.72
N MET A 13 10.64 -16.72 0.73
CA MET A 13 10.66 -15.87 -0.46
C MET A 13 9.36 -15.94 -1.26
N THR A 14 8.76 -17.13 -1.36
CA THR A 14 7.48 -17.32 -2.06
C THR A 14 6.35 -16.58 -1.33
N TRP A 15 6.33 -16.65 0.01
CA TRP A 15 5.39 -15.91 0.83
C TRP A 15 5.59 -14.39 0.70
N GLN A 16 6.83 -13.91 0.77
CA GLN A 16 7.16 -12.50 0.59
C GLN A 16 6.68 -11.99 -0.77
N TYR A 17 6.98 -12.71 -1.86
CA TYR A 17 6.55 -12.33 -3.21
C TYR A 17 5.01 -12.24 -3.33
N LYS A 18 4.28 -13.16 -2.71
CA LYS A 18 2.80 -13.11 -2.69
C LYS A 18 2.30 -11.85 -1.99
N LEU A 19 2.87 -11.51 -0.83
CA LEU A 19 2.51 -10.29 -0.10
C LEU A 19 2.83 -9.03 -0.91
N GLU A 20 4.02 -8.93 -1.48
CA GLU A 20 4.41 -7.79 -2.32
C GLU A 20 3.47 -7.62 -3.53
N LYS A 21 3.06 -8.73 -4.14
CA LYS A 21 2.09 -8.71 -5.24
C LYS A 21 0.72 -8.23 -4.77
N GLU A 22 0.21 -8.77 -3.67
CA GLU A 22 -1.08 -8.37 -3.11
C GLU A 22 -1.10 -6.88 -2.71
N ALA A 23 -0.03 -6.39 -2.08
CA ALA A 23 0.14 -4.97 -1.78
C ALA A 23 0.17 -4.11 -3.05
N SER A 24 0.90 -4.53 -4.09
CA SER A 24 0.93 -3.83 -5.38
C SER A 24 -0.45 -3.76 -6.03
N ASP A 25 -1.20 -4.86 -5.99
CA ASP A 25 -2.54 -4.93 -6.57
C ASP A 25 -3.54 -4.06 -5.79
N TRP A 26 -3.48 -4.06 -4.46
CA TRP A 26 -4.29 -3.17 -3.63
C TRP A 26 -3.94 -1.70 -3.83
N ARG A 27 -2.66 -1.35 -3.87
CA ARG A 27 -2.17 0.00 -4.17
C ARG A 27 -2.76 0.51 -5.50
N LYS A 28 -2.70 -0.30 -6.56
CA LYS A 28 -3.27 0.07 -7.88
C LYS A 28 -4.78 0.27 -7.82
N LYS A 29 -5.51 -0.61 -7.12
CA LYS A 29 -6.97 -0.49 -6.95
C LYS A 29 -7.34 0.78 -6.19
N ILE A 30 -6.64 1.08 -5.10
CA ILE A 30 -6.84 2.31 -4.31
C ILE A 30 -6.58 3.55 -5.17
N ALA A 31 -5.47 3.57 -5.91
CA ALA A 31 -5.17 4.69 -6.80
C ALA A 31 -6.23 4.88 -7.89
N ALA A 32 -6.69 3.79 -8.52
CA ALA A 32 -7.73 3.84 -9.54
C ALA A 32 -9.06 4.37 -8.97
N GLU A 33 -9.49 3.87 -7.81
CA GLU A 33 -10.72 4.33 -7.15
C GLU A 33 -10.60 5.79 -6.69
N ALA A 34 -9.43 6.23 -6.23
CA ALA A 34 -9.24 7.63 -5.84
C ALA A 34 -9.40 8.60 -7.03
N LEU A 35 -9.06 8.16 -8.25
CA LEU A 35 -9.23 8.96 -9.47
C LEU A 35 -10.71 9.05 -9.91
N THR A 36 -11.60 8.20 -9.40
CA THR A 36 -13.05 8.29 -9.69
C THR A 36 -13.78 9.27 -8.76
N GLN A 37 -13.14 9.74 -7.69
CA GLN A 37 -13.75 10.57 -6.62
C GLN A 37 -14.12 12.01 -7.04
N GLY A 38 -14.21 12.31 -8.35
CA GLY A 38 -14.67 13.59 -8.89
C GLY A 38 -13.64 14.73 -8.89
N SER A 39 -12.74 14.78 -7.90
CA SER A 39 -11.59 15.68 -7.90
C SER A 39 -10.36 15.08 -7.23
N TYR A 40 -9.18 15.61 -7.55
CA TYR A 40 -7.92 15.22 -6.91
C TYR A 40 -8.00 15.29 -5.37
N GLN A 41 -8.51 16.40 -4.82
CA GLN A 41 -8.61 16.57 -3.37
C GLN A 41 -9.57 15.57 -2.73
N GLN A 42 -10.68 15.24 -3.39
CA GLN A 42 -11.61 14.21 -2.92
C GLN A 42 -10.95 12.82 -2.93
N GLY A 43 -10.19 12.51 -3.97
CA GLY A 43 -9.38 11.28 -4.06
C GLY A 43 -8.38 11.16 -2.92
N ILE A 44 -7.58 12.20 -2.66
CA ILE A 44 -6.62 12.21 -1.55
C ILE A 44 -7.30 12.09 -0.19
N ASN A 45 -8.41 12.80 0.02
CA ASN A 45 -9.18 12.72 1.26
C ASN A 45 -9.76 11.32 1.47
N TRP A 46 -10.22 10.66 0.40
CA TRP A 46 -10.71 9.28 0.45
C TRP A 46 -9.59 8.30 0.84
N ILE A 47 -8.41 8.38 0.20
CA ILE A 47 -7.25 7.55 0.56
C ILE A 47 -6.86 7.75 2.03
N ASN A 48 -6.84 8.99 2.51
CA ASN A 48 -6.50 9.26 3.91
C ASN A 48 -7.50 8.66 4.91
N LYS A 49 -8.77 8.48 4.52
CA LYS A 49 -9.78 7.79 5.36
C LYS A 49 -9.55 6.28 5.45
N LEU A 50 -8.89 5.66 4.45
CA LEU A 50 -8.57 4.23 4.46
C LEU A 50 -7.46 3.89 5.46
N LYS A 51 -6.57 4.85 5.74
CA LYS A 51 -5.45 4.63 6.66
C LYS A 51 -5.98 4.35 8.06
N PRO A 52 -5.68 3.18 8.65
CA PRO A 52 -6.01 2.91 10.05
C PRO A 52 -5.46 4.01 10.96
N LYS A 53 -6.23 4.43 11.96
CA LYS A 53 -5.80 5.46 12.90
C LYS A 53 -4.72 4.92 13.84
N ILE A 54 -3.76 5.77 14.17
CA ILE A 54 -2.79 5.53 15.24
C ILE A 54 -3.22 6.44 16.37
N ASP A 55 -3.61 5.86 17.49
CA ASP A 55 -3.84 6.55 18.75
C ASP A 55 -2.99 5.89 19.85
N ASP A 56 -3.13 6.32 21.09
CA ASP A 56 -2.33 5.80 22.21
C ASP A 56 -2.58 4.30 22.49
N SER A 57 -3.61 3.71 21.89
CA SER A 57 -3.90 2.26 21.94
C SER A 57 -3.22 1.48 20.81
N PHE A 58 -2.40 2.12 19.97
CA PHE A 58 -1.76 1.48 18.84
C PHE A 58 -0.93 0.27 19.29
N PRO A 59 -1.29 -0.94 18.85
CA PRO A 59 -0.67 -2.15 19.36
C PRO A 59 0.78 -2.25 18.89
N GLY A 60 1.69 -2.57 19.80
CA GLY A 60 3.02 -3.06 19.43
C GLY A 60 2.96 -4.47 18.85
N GLY A 61 4.10 -4.98 18.39
CA GLY A 61 4.21 -6.36 17.88
C GLY A 61 3.57 -6.57 16.50
N THR A 62 3.08 -7.78 16.24
CA THR A 62 2.63 -8.20 14.91
C THR A 62 1.44 -7.40 14.40
N LEU A 63 0.46 -7.09 15.26
CA LEU A 63 -0.70 -6.29 14.89
C LEU A 63 -0.33 -4.84 14.51
N GLY A 64 0.64 -4.26 15.22
CA GLY A 64 1.19 -2.94 14.85
C GLY A 64 1.88 -2.95 13.49
N ALA A 65 2.63 -4.01 13.20
CA ALA A 65 3.30 -4.19 11.91
C ALA A 65 2.29 -4.34 10.76
N GLU A 66 1.22 -5.13 10.96
CA GLU A 66 0.14 -5.28 9.98
C GLU A 66 -0.56 -3.94 9.70
N ILE A 67 -0.86 -3.17 10.75
CA ILE A 67 -1.49 -1.85 10.57
C ILE A 67 -0.55 -0.89 9.84
N ASN A 68 0.74 -0.87 10.18
CA ASN A 68 1.73 -0.06 9.46
C ASN A 68 1.82 -0.45 7.99
N TYR A 69 1.84 -1.75 7.68
CA TYR A 69 1.85 -2.25 6.32
C TYR A 69 0.64 -1.77 5.50
N LEU A 70 -0.57 -1.82 6.08
CA LEU A 70 -1.77 -1.30 5.42
C LEU A 70 -1.71 0.21 5.18
N ARG A 71 -1.12 0.97 6.12
CA ARG A 71 -0.91 2.42 5.99
C ARG A 71 0.08 2.73 4.86
N GLU A 72 1.14 1.94 4.71
CA GLU A 72 2.14 2.09 3.65
C GLU A 72 1.51 1.87 2.27
N ILE A 73 0.70 0.83 2.08
CA ILE A 73 -0.03 0.58 0.83
C ILE A 73 -0.89 1.79 0.43
N ALA A 74 -1.62 2.37 1.39
CA ALA A 74 -2.44 3.55 1.16
C ALA A 74 -1.60 4.81 0.89
N GLU A 75 -0.45 4.98 1.55
CA GLU A 75 0.47 6.09 1.29
C GLU A 75 1.08 6.00 -0.11
N ASP A 76 1.52 4.81 -0.53
CA ASP A 76 2.02 4.56 -1.86
C ASP A 76 0.98 4.90 -2.95
N ALA A 77 -0.28 4.50 -2.74
CA ALA A 77 -1.37 4.84 -3.65
C ALA A 77 -1.59 6.37 -3.72
N ARG A 78 -1.48 7.07 -2.59
CA ARG A 78 -1.53 8.54 -2.53
C ARG A 78 -0.44 9.18 -3.38
N GLN A 79 0.78 8.67 -3.29
CA GLN A 79 1.92 9.15 -4.08
C GLN A 79 1.72 8.92 -5.58
N ASP A 80 1.13 7.79 -5.98
CA ASP A 80 0.81 7.52 -7.39
C ASP A 80 -0.21 8.51 -7.95
N VAL A 81 -1.29 8.76 -7.21
CA VAL A 81 -2.31 9.75 -7.61
C VAL A 81 -1.70 11.15 -7.72
N MET A 82 -0.81 11.51 -6.80
CA MET A 82 -0.07 12.79 -6.86
C MET A 82 0.82 12.88 -8.09
N LYS A 83 1.60 11.84 -8.42
CA LYS A 83 2.45 11.81 -9.61
C LYS A 83 1.64 11.93 -10.90
N GLN A 84 0.51 11.23 -10.98
CA GLN A 84 -0.37 11.31 -12.15
C GLN A 84 -0.95 12.72 -12.32
N ALA A 85 -1.44 13.34 -11.24
CA ALA A 85 -1.93 14.71 -11.28
C ALA A 85 -0.84 15.73 -11.70
N LEU A 86 0.39 15.57 -11.23
CA LEU A 86 1.52 16.41 -11.64
C LEU A 86 1.89 16.22 -13.11
N SER A 87 1.81 14.99 -13.64
CA SER A 87 2.09 14.69 -15.04
C SER A 87 1.02 15.19 -16.01
N GLN A 88 -0.19 15.47 -15.54
CA GLN A 88 -1.29 16.01 -16.33
C GLN A 88 -1.28 17.54 -16.48
N LYS A 89 -0.40 18.26 -15.76
CA LYS A 89 -0.23 19.70 -16.00
C LYS A 89 0.36 19.92 -17.40
N PRO A 90 -0.21 20.80 -18.24
CA PRO A 90 0.37 21.11 -19.53
C PRO A 90 1.80 21.63 -19.33
N LYS A 91 2.74 21.20 -20.18
CA LYS A 91 3.96 21.98 -20.39
C LYS A 91 3.51 23.31 -20.99
N GLU A 92 3.70 24.39 -20.25
CA GLU A 92 3.60 25.76 -20.77
C GLU A 92 4.55 25.95 -21.96
#